data_AF-A0A2T3JK35-F1
#
_entry.id   AF-A0A2T3JK35-F1
#
_cell.length_a   1.000
_cell.length_b   1.000
_cell.length_c   1.000
_cell.angle_alpha   90.00
_cell.angle_beta   90.00
_cell.angle_gamma   90.00
#
_symmetry.space_group_name_H-M   'P 1'
#
loop_
_entity.id
_entity.type
_entity.pdbx_description
1 polymer ?
#
loop_
_entity_poly.entity_id
_entity_poly.type
_entity_poly.pdbx_seq_one_letter_code
_entity_poly.pdbx_strand_id
1 'polypeptide(L)' 'MCAVECPQQAIELKEKRPEVDKEKCNGCGKCRMLCPVGAISFSLTSIQVIPVKSA' A
#
# COMPACT_ATOMS: atom_id res chain seq x y z
N MET A 1 -7.84 7.63 -6.28
CA MET A 1 -8.16 7.34 -4.86
C MET A 1 -6.99 6.68 -4.12
N CYS A 2 -6.30 5.69 -4.71
CA CYS A 2 -5.18 4.98 -4.04
C CYS A 2 -4.13 5.90 -3.39
N ALA A 3 -3.74 6.99 -4.07
CA ALA A 3 -2.77 7.96 -3.57
C ALA A 3 -3.26 8.75 -2.33
N VAL A 4 -4.51 9.19 -2.37
CA VAL A 4 -5.15 9.97 -1.29
C VAL A 4 -5.34 9.12 -0.03
N GLU A 5 -5.68 7.85 -0.21
CA GLU A 5 -6.01 6.92 0.88
C GLU A 5 -4.78 6.25 1.49
N CYS A 6 -3.58 6.50 0.96
CA CYS A 6 -2.36 5.91 1.51
C CYS A 6 -1.93 6.66 2.77
N PRO A 7 -2.04 6.06 3.97
CA PRO A 7 -1.67 6.75 5.21
C PRO A 7 -0.16 7.01 5.32
N GLN A 8 0.65 6.33 4.52
CA GLN A 8 2.10 6.53 4.46
C GLN A 8 2.51 7.51 3.36
N GLN A 9 1.54 8.05 2.60
CA GLN A 9 1.79 8.90 1.43
C GLN A 9 2.81 8.29 0.46
N ALA A 10 2.78 6.96 0.35
CA ALA A 10 3.75 6.16 -0.40
C ALA A 10 3.35 5.97 -1.87
N ILE A 11 2.31 6.66 -2.35
CA ILE A 11 1.77 6.45 -3.69
C ILE A 11 1.68 7.79 -4.42
N GLU A 12 2.33 7.88 -5.57
CA GLU A 12 2.35 9.05 -6.44
C GLU A 12 1.79 8.72 -7.82
N LEU A 13 1.19 9.69 -8.51
CA LEU A 13 0.68 9.49 -9.87
C LEU A 13 1.69 10.02 -10.89
N LYS A 14 2.34 9.12 -11.62
CA LYS A 14 3.27 9.45 -12.71
C LYS A 14 2.73 8.91 -14.02
N GLU A 15 2.68 9.73 -15.06
CA GLU A 15 2.26 9.33 -16.41
C GLU A 15 0.96 8.50 -16.45
N LYS A 16 -0.04 8.91 -15.63
CA LYS A 16 -1.35 8.24 -15.47
C LYS A 16 -1.31 6.86 -14.80
N ARG A 17 -0.19 6.47 -14.18
CA ARG A 17 -0.07 5.24 -13.40
C ARG A 17 0.36 5.54 -11.96
N PRO A 18 -0.26 4.89 -10.96
CA PRO A 18 0.21 4.99 -9.60
C PRO A 18 1.55 4.25 -9.45
N GLU A 19 2.56 4.94 -8.95
CA GLU A 19 3.83 4.34 -8.51
C GLU A 19 3.88 4.30 -6.98
N VAL A 20 4.47 3.22 -6.45
CA VAL A 20 4.60 3.00 -5.01
C VAL A 20 6.05 3.20 -4.60
N ASP A 21 6.29 4.14 -3.69
CA ASP A 21 7.53 4.28 -2.94
C ASP A 21 7.63 3.12 -1.93
N LYS A 22 8.55 2.19 -2.20
CA LYS A 22 8.73 0.97 -1.39
C LYS A 22 9.37 1.26 -0.03
N GLU A 23 10.05 2.37 0.13
CA GLU A 23 10.69 2.73 1.40
C GLU A 23 9.66 3.27 2.40
N LYS A 24 8.63 3.98 1.89
CA LYS A 24 7.51 4.46 2.71
C LYS A 24 6.39 3.44 2.88
N CYS A 25 6.24 2.51 1.94
CA CYS A 25 5.15 1.54 1.97
C CYS A 25 5.40 0.44 3.01
N ASN A 26 4.57 0.41 4.05
CA ASN A 26 4.59 -0.64 5.09
C ASN A 26 3.69 -1.84 4.80
N GLY A 27 3.09 -1.92 3.61
CA GLY A 27 2.24 -3.04 3.22
C GLY A 27 0.86 -3.11 3.89
N CYS A 28 0.33 -2.02 4.46
CA CYS A 28 -0.95 -2.03 5.19
C CYS A 28 -2.21 -2.47 4.39
N GLY A 29 -2.13 -2.59 3.06
CA GLY A 29 -3.22 -3.14 2.25
C GLY A 29 -4.39 -2.21 1.91
N LYS A 30 -4.48 -1.00 2.51
CA LYS A 30 -5.61 -0.08 2.29
C LYS A 30 -5.86 0.25 0.82
N CYS A 31 -4.81 0.63 0.09
CA CYS A 31 -4.91 0.97 -1.33
C CYS A 31 -5.47 -0.19 -2.18
N ARG A 32 -5.13 -1.44 -1.85
CA ARG A 32 -5.66 -2.63 -2.53
C ARG A 32 -7.15 -2.85 -2.24
N MET A 33 -7.58 -2.69 -0.98
CA MET A 33 -8.99 -2.84 -0.60
C MET A 33 -9.91 -1.83 -1.30
N LEU A 34 -9.40 -0.64 -1.56
CA LEU A 34 -10.15 0.48 -2.13
C LEU A 34 -10.11 0.51 -3.68
N CYS A 35 -9.34 -0.37 -4.32
CA CYS A 35 -9.15 -0.36 -5.76
C CYS A 35 -10.24 -1.20 -6.47
N PRO A 36 -11.24 -0.58 -7.12
CA PRO A 36 -12.37 -1.32 -7.69
C PRO A 36 -11.97 -2.21 -8.87
N VAL A 37 -10.85 -1.88 -9.52
CA VAL A 37 -10.31 -2.62 -10.68
C VAL A 37 -9.24 -3.64 -10.30
N GLY A 38 -8.91 -3.77 -9.00
CA GLY A 38 -7.92 -4.75 -8.54
C GLY A 38 -6.49 -4.53 -9.06
N ALA A 39 -6.10 -3.29 -9.36
CA ALA A 39 -4.81 -2.98 -9.97
C ALA A 39 -3.57 -3.16 -9.05
N ILE A 40 -3.78 -3.46 -7.77
CA ILE A 40 -2.71 -3.51 -6.75
C ILE A 40 -2.61 -4.94 -6.19
N SER A 41 -1.41 -5.52 -6.30
CA SER A 41 -1.09 -6.84 -5.75
C SER A 41 0.11 -6.77 -4.80
N PHE A 42 0.15 -7.71 -3.85
CA PHE A 42 1.26 -7.91 -2.93
C PHE A 42 1.95 -9.22 -3.25
N SER A 43 3.28 -9.21 -3.29
CA SER A 43 4.09 -10.41 -3.34
C SER A 43 4.67 -10.66 -1.95
N LEU A 44 4.45 -11.85 -1.40
CA LEU A 44 5.04 -12.23 -0.12
C LEU A 44 6.54 -12.45 -0.33
N THR A 45 7.34 -11.47 0.06
CA THR A 45 8.81 -11.56 0.02
C THR A 45 9.39 -12.02 1.35
N SER A 46 8.69 -11.80 2.47
CA SER A 46 9.05 -12.28 3.81
C SER A 46 7.86 -12.19 4.76
N ILE A 47 7.75 -13.13 5.69
CA ILE A 47 6.76 -13.10 6.78
C ILE A 47 7.31 -12.22 7.89
N GLN A 48 6.67 -11.08 8.14
CA GLN A 48 6.98 -10.20 9.27
C GLN A 48 5.83 -10.24 10.28
N VAL A 49 6.12 -10.69 11.49
CA VAL A 49 5.21 -10.61 12.64
C VAL A 49 5.25 -9.19 13.21
N ILE A 50 4.18 -8.43 12.98
CA ILE A 50 4.04 -7.09 13.57
C ILE A 50 3.54 -7.29 15.00
N PRO A 51 4.24 -6.80 16.04
CA PRO A 51 3.73 -6.87 17.40
C PRO A 51 2.46 -6.03 17.51
N VAL A 52 1.32 -6.70 17.73
CA VAL A 52 0.07 -6.01 18.08
C VAL A 52 0.23 -5.45 19.49
N LYS A 53 0.11 -4.13 19.64
CA LYS A 53 -0.07 -3.54 20.96
C LYS A 53 -1.46 -3.95 21.42
N SER A 54 -1.55 -5.03 22.19
CA SER A 54 -2.73 -5.33 23.00
C SER A 54 -3.02 -4.11 23.87
N ALA A 55 -4.22 -3.56 23.73
CA ALA A 55 -4.74 -2.50 24.59
C ALA A 55 -4.91 -3.00 26.03
#